data_AF-A0A5C2HK94-F1
#
_entry.id   AF-A0A5C2HK94-F1
#
_cell.length_a   1.000
_cell.length_b   1.000
_cell.length_c   1.000
_cell.angle_alpha   90.00
_cell.angle_beta   90.00
_cell.angle_gamma   90.00
#
_symmetry.space_group_name_H-M   'P 1'
#
loop_
_entity.id
_entity.type
_entity.pdbx_description
1 polymer ?
#
loop_
_entity_poly.entity_id
_entity_poly.type
_entity_poly.pdbx_seq_one_letter_code
_entity_poly.pdbx_strand_id
1 'polypeptide(L)'
;MKKPPHTTLTDPHDRFFRENFERKELAQDYLQHYLPNEIVALLDMSTLTIAKDSYVSKELRKSFSDLVYRVEYRHEPDLSEEERPEGVHIYLLFDHKSTPDRWVALQLLRYQVLSAEAYRKQNPKAKYLPPVYPIVLYHGQSRWNIARDYQALIRPLPAALTPYIPQFRYDLHDISPHGKLELKGEVLTRMASLALRYIYDKQPLQRLLELIDLIRQIQDRATAVDVLECLLRYYVQATERVSETEAREA
;
A
#
# COMPACT_ATOMS: atom_id res chain seq x y z
N MET A 1 -21.22 24.94 12.40
CA MET A 1 -21.64 23.53 12.17
C MET A 1 -20.65 22.93 11.18
N LYS A 2 -19.90 21.89 11.59
CA LYS A 2 -18.93 21.19 10.72
C LYS A 2 -19.71 20.35 9.71
N LYS A 3 -19.47 20.54 8.41
CA LYS A 3 -20.04 19.69 7.35
C LYS A 3 -19.54 18.25 7.53
N PRO A 4 -20.38 17.23 7.25
CA PRO A 4 -19.96 15.84 7.26
C PRO A 4 -19.00 15.58 6.08
N PRO A 5 -18.01 14.68 6.21
CA PRO A 5 -17.16 14.33 5.08
C PRO A 5 -17.94 13.40 4.16
N HIS A 6 -18.30 13.92 2.98
CA HIS A 6 -18.75 13.10 1.87
C HIS A 6 -17.51 12.48 1.21
N THR A 7 -17.39 11.15 1.30
CA THR A 7 -16.30 10.36 0.70
C THR A 7 -16.50 10.26 -0.81
N THR A 8 -15.89 11.19 -1.55
CA THR A 8 -15.48 11.02 -2.94
C THR A 8 -13.96 10.87 -2.97
N LEU A 9 -13.44 10.12 -3.93
CA LEU A 9 -12.02 9.86 -4.20
C LEU A 9 -11.31 11.18 -4.61
N THR A 10 -11.21 12.13 -3.67
CA THR A 10 -10.90 13.55 -3.90
C THR A 10 -9.46 13.92 -3.60
N ASP A 11 -8.72 13.09 -2.85
CA ASP A 11 -7.28 13.28 -2.66
C ASP A 11 -6.52 12.75 -3.89
N PRO A 12 -5.78 13.62 -4.62
CA PRO A 12 -4.98 13.22 -5.77
C PRO A 12 -3.93 12.15 -5.44
N HIS A 13 -3.35 12.16 -4.24
CA HIS A 13 -2.35 11.18 -3.81
C HIS A 13 -2.97 9.80 -3.67
N ASP A 14 -4.11 9.71 -2.99
CA ASP A 14 -4.83 8.44 -2.82
C ASP A 14 -5.35 7.88 -4.16
N ARG A 15 -5.75 8.76 -5.07
CA ARG A 15 -6.14 8.37 -6.42
C ARG A 15 -4.96 7.80 -7.20
N PHE A 16 -3.84 8.52 -7.23
CA PHE A 16 -2.62 8.09 -7.91
C PHE A 16 -2.09 6.77 -7.35
N PHE A 17 -2.08 6.61 -6.02
CA PHE A 17 -1.72 5.36 -5.35
C PHE A 17 -2.59 4.20 -5.87
N ARG A 18 -3.92 4.31 -5.80
CA ARG A 18 -4.81 3.22 -6.24
C ARG A 18 -4.65 2.91 -7.73
N GLU A 19 -4.66 3.91 -8.60
CA GLU A 19 -4.55 3.68 -10.06
C GLU A 19 -3.26 2.95 -10.46
N ASN A 20 -2.15 3.17 -9.74
CA ASN A 20 -0.88 2.49 -9.99
C ASN A 20 -0.82 1.11 -9.32
N PHE A 21 -1.13 1.03 -8.02
CA PHE A 21 -1.00 -0.20 -7.25
C PHE A 21 -2.13 -1.20 -7.49
N GLU A 22 -3.22 -0.82 -8.17
CA GLU A 22 -4.19 -1.79 -8.71
C GLU A 22 -3.64 -2.59 -9.91
N ARG A 23 -2.59 -2.10 -10.58
CA ARG A 23 -1.93 -2.82 -11.68
C ARG A 23 -1.15 -4.01 -11.11
N LYS A 24 -1.55 -5.22 -11.49
CA LYS A 24 -0.98 -6.47 -10.96
C LYS A 24 0.54 -6.53 -11.13
N GLU A 25 1.06 -6.20 -12.30
CA GLU A 25 2.49 -6.22 -12.61
C GLU A 25 3.30 -5.30 -11.70
N LEU A 26 2.84 -4.05 -11.50
CA LEU A 26 3.47 -3.09 -10.61
C LEU A 26 3.40 -3.57 -9.15
N ALA A 27 2.23 -4.02 -8.69
CA ALA A 27 2.07 -4.50 -7.32
C ALA A 27 2.94 -5.72 -7.02
N GLN A 28 3.01 -6.69 -7.94
CA GLN A 28 3.88 -7.86 -7.82
C GLN A 28 5.34 -7.45 -7.76
N ASP A 29 5.81 -6.64 -8.71
CA ASP A 29 7.19 -6.19 -8.77
C ASP A 29 7.58 -5.36 -7.54
N TYR A 30 6.72 -4.45 -7.09
CA TYR A 30 6.92 -3.70 -5.86
C TYR A 30 7.06 -4.65 -4.66
N LEU A 31 6.06 -5.47 -4.40
CA LEU A 31 6.07 -6.34 -3.22
C LEU A 31 7.26 -7.33 -3.23
N GLN A 32 7.67 -7.82 -4.41
CA GLN A 32 8.86 -8.66 -4.57
C GLN A 32 10.15 -7.96 -4.12
N HIS A 33 10.27 -6.65 -4.36
CA HIS A 33 11.48 -5.87 -4.05
C HIS A 33 11.51 -5.28 -2.64
N TYR A 34 10.33 -5.02 -2.04
CA TYR A 34 10.24 -4.27 -0.79
C TYR A 34 9.81 -5.11 0.41
N LEU A 35 9.18 -6.27 0.22
CA LEU A 35 8.94 -7.18 1.34
C LEU A 35 10.27 -7.80 1.81
N PRO A 36 10.38 -8.16 3.11
CA PRO A 36 11.52 -8.92 3.59
C PRO A 36 11.68 -10.24 2.82
N ASN A 37 12.92 -10.63 2.52
CA ASN A 37 13.21 -11.82 1.71
C ASN A 37 12.58 -13.09 2.29
N GLU A 38 12.55 -13.20 3.62
CA GLU A 38 11.90 -14.29 4.35
C GLU A 38 10.39 -14.35 4.11
N ILE A 39 9.73 -13.21 3.90
CA ILE A 39 8.30 -13.15 3.56
C ILE A 39 8.12 -13.51 2.08
N VAL A 40 8.93 -12.95 1.18
CA VAL A 40 8.86 -13.25 -0.26
C VAL A 40 9.09 -14.73 -0.54
N ALA A 41 9.99 -15.38 0.21
CA ALA A 41 10.27 -16.81 0.08
C ALA A 41 9.04 -17.68 0.37
N LEU A 42 8.14 -17.25 1.26
CA LEU A 42 6.92 -17.97 1.60
C LEU A 42 5.82 -17.82 0.54
N LEU A 43 5.90 -16.82 -0.35
CA LEU A 43 4.79 -16.37 -1.17
C LEU A 43 4.93 -16.75 -2.64
N ASP A 44 3.91 -17.38 -3.21
CA ASP A 44 3.79 -17.51 -4.67
C ASP A 44 3.24 -16.20 -5.24
N MET A 45 4.14 -15.27 -5.53
CA MET A 45 3.81 -13.95 -6.05
C MET A 45 2.99 -13.99 -7.35
N SER A 46 3.02 -15.09 -8.13
CA SER A 46 2.21 -15.23 -9.35
C SER A 46 0.70 -15.24 -9.07
N THR A 47 0.32 -15.69 -7.86
CA THR A 47 -1.05 -15.77 -7.37
C THR A 47 -1.59 -14.46 -6.77
N LEU A 48 -0.76 -13.40 -6.73
CA LEU A 48 -1.16 -12.10 -6.18
C LEU A 48 -2.44 -11.59 -6.88
N THR A 49 -3.46 -11.34 -6.08
CA THR A 49 -4.75 -10.79 -6.52
C THR A 49 -5.24 -9.74 -5.54
N ILE A 50 -6.04 -8.79 -6.01
CA ILE A 50 -6.72 -7.84 -5.13
C ILE A 50 -7.96 -8.53 -4.56
N ALA A 51 -8.14 -8.49 -3.24
CA ALA A 51 -9.32 -9.03 -2.57
C ALA A 51 -10.54 -8.11 -2.80
N LYS A 52 -11.11 -8.13 -4.02
CA LYS A 52 -12.23 -7.25 -4.44
C LYS A 52 -13.60 -7.70 -3.93
N ASP A 53 -13.77 -8.98 -3.58
CA ASP A 53 -15.09 -9.61 -3.31
C ASP A 53 -15.34 -10.04 -1.86
N SER A 54 -14.38 -9.84 -0.97
CA SER A 54 -14.60 -10.07 0.46
C SER A 54 -15.43 -8.91 1.04
N TYR A 55 -16.39 -9.19 1.93
CA TYR A 55 -17.21 -8.17 2.62
C TYR A 55 -16.36 -7.06 3.29
N VAL A 56 -15.16 -7.49 3.74
CA VAL A 56 -13.95 -6.70 4.07
C VAL A 56 -13.84 -5.47 3.19
N SER A 57 -13.78 -5.66 1.88
CA SER A 57 -13.58 -4.59 0.91
C SER A 57 -14.74 -3.60 0.85
N LYS A 58 -16.00 -3.97 1.11
CA LYS A 58 -17.13 -3.03 1.03
C LYS A 58 -17.22 -2.10 2.24
N GLU A 59 -16.86 -2.61 3.42
CA GLU A 59 -16.82 -1.82 4.66
C GLU A 59 -15.51 -1.03 4.79
N LEU A 60 -14.40 -1.55 4.25
CA LEU A 60 -13.10 -0.87 4.21
C LEU A 60 -13.00 0.18 3.10
N ARG A 61 -13.50 -0.08 1.88
CA ARG A 61 -13.40 0.87 0.75
C ARG A 61 -14.12 2.20 0.99
N LYS A 62 -15.09 2.24 1.92
CA LYS A 62 -15.89 3.44 2.18
C LYS A 62 -15.13 4.57 2.89
N SER A 63 -13.89 4.36 3.32
CA SER A 63 -13.18 5.37 4.11
C SER A 63 -11.68 5.51 3.82
N PHE A 64 -11.08 4.67 2.98
CA PHE A 64 -9.61 4.56 2.94
C PHE A 64 -9.04 4.30 1.54
N SER A 65 -7.77 4.66 1.34
CA SER A 65 -7.01 4.46 0.10
C SER A 65 -6.37 3.09 -0.04
N ASP A 66 -6.71 2.20 0.87
CA ASP A 66 -6.01 0.93 1.06
C ASP A 66 -6.30 -0.09 -0.03
N LEU A 67 -5.27 -0.86 -0.35
CA LEU A 67 -5.38 -2.07 -1.16
C LEU A 67 -5.13 -3.29 -0.27
N VAL A 68 -6.00 -4.28 -0.38
CA VAL A 68 -5.82 -5.57 0.28
C VAL A 68 -5.52 -6.60 -0.81
N TYR A 69 -4.30 -7.11 -0.81
CA TYR A 69 -3.93 -8.22 -1.69
C TYR A 69 -4.08 -9.54 -0.96
N ARG A 70 -4.38 -10.57 -1.74
CA ARG A 70 -4.36 -11.97 -1.37
C ARG A 70 -3.27 -12.64 -2.20
N VAL A 71 -2.40 -13.40 -1.53
CA VAL A 71 -1.34 -14.18 -2.17
C VAL A 71 -1.24 -15.54 -1.49
N GLU A 72 -1.08 -16.60 -2.26
CA GLU A 72 -0.96 -17.96 -1.76
C GLU A 72 0.46 -18.26 -1.30
N TYR A 73 0.60 -19.21 -0.38
CA TYR A 73 1.91 -19.73 -0.01
C TYR A 73 2.51 -20.52 -1.17
N ARG A 74 3.84 -20.48 -1.29
CA ARG A 74 4.54 -21.47 -2.12
C ARG A 74 4.27 -22.86 -1.55
N HIS A 75 4.24 -23.85 -2.43
CA HIS A 75 4.22 -25.25 -1.99
C HIS A 75 5.56 -25.57 -1.31
N GLU A 76 5.56 -25.62 0.04
CA GLU A 76 6.67 -26.22 0.79
C GLU A 76 6.44 -27.74 0.90
N PRO A 77 7.41 -28.59 0.48
CA PRO A 77 7.28 -30.04 0.55
C PRO A 77 7.16 -30.61 1.97
N ASP A 78 7.65 -29.87 2.96
CA ASP A 78 7.89 -30.37 4.33
C ASP A 78 6.78 -30.01 5.33
N LEU A 79 5.78 -29.22 4.94
CA LEU A 79 4.58 -28.98 5.76
C LEU A 79 3.56 -30.10 5.49
N SER A 80 3.18 -30.82 6.54
CA SER A 80 2.12 -31.84 6.42
C SER A 80 0.81 -31.22 5.92
N GLU A 81 -0.06 -32.00 5.26
CA GLU A 81 -1.39 -31.49 4.84
C GLU A 81 -2.24 -30.99 6.02
N GLU A 82 -1.94 -31.42 7.25
CA GLU A 82 -2.58 -30.97 8.49
C GLU A 82 -2.01 -29.63 9.00
N GLU A 83 -0.72 -29.36 8.71
CA GLU A 83 -0.03 -28.08 8.95
C GLU A 83 -0.17 -27.10 7.78
N ARG A 84 -0.73 -27.53 6.65
CA ARG A 84 -1.19 -26.69 5.55
C ARG A 84 -2.68 -26.41 5.75
N PRO A 85 -3.06 -25.26 6.31
CA PRO A 85 -4.47 -24.90 6.26
C PRO A 85 -4.88 -24.76 4.79
N GLU A 86 -5.92 -25.48 4.38
CA GLU A 86 -6.47 -25.36 3.02
C GLU A 86 -6.68 -23.88 2.69
N GLY A 87 -6.02 -23.41 1.63
CA GLY A 87 -6.16 -22.05 1.15
C GLY A 87 -5.60 -20.97 2.08
N VAL A 88 -4.52 -21.21 2.85
CA VAL A 88 -3.83 -20.07 3.51
C VAL A 88 -3.35 -19.12 2.43
N HIS A 89 -3.79 -17.89 2.58
CA HIS A 89 -3.28 -16.77 1.83
C HIS A 89 -2.82 -15.75 2.85
N ILE A 90 -1.76 -15.02 2.52
CA ILE A 90 -1.39 -13.85 3.28
C ILE A 90 -2.19 -12.68 2.74
N TYR A 91 -2.83 -11.93 3.64
CA TYR A 91 -3.39 -10.64 3.28
C TYR A 91 -2.32 -9.57 3.42
N LEU A 92 -1.98 -8.89 2.32
CA LEU A 92 -1.09 -7.73 2.35
C LEU A 92 -1.97 -6.49 2.38
N LEU A 93 -2.00 -5.84 3.53
CA LEU A 93 -2.78 -4.64 3.76
C LEU A 93 -1.89 -3.43 3.46
N PHE A 94 -2.14 -2.79 2.33
CA PHE A 94 -1.31 -1.71 1.83
C PHE A 94 -2.00 -0.36 2.02
N ASP A 95 -1.67 0.30 3.12
CA ASP A 95 -2.20 1.61 3.51
C ASP A 95 -1.29 2.73 2.99
N HIS A 96 -1.87 3.74 2.37
CA HIS A 96 -1.16 4.88 1.79
C HIS A 96 -1.30 6.11 2.69
N LYS A 97 -0.18 6.75 3.02
CA LYS A 97 -0.14 7.95 3.86
C LYS A 97 0.70 9.05 3.21
N SER A 98 0.05 10.19 2.96
CA SER A 98 0.70 11.46 2.61
C SER A 98 1.09 12.30 3.85
N THR A 99 0.57 11.95 5.03
CA THR A 99 0.88 12.61 6.31
C THR A 99 1.07 11.59 7.43
N PRO A 100 1.92 11.86 8.45
CA PRO A 100 2.07 10.98 9.60
C PRO A 100 0.77 10.89 10.39
N ASP A 101 0.26 9.67 10.56
CA ASP A 101 -0.97 9.41 11.28
C ASP A 101 -0.64 8.68 12.60
N ARG A 102 -0.82 9.39 13.71
CA ARG A 102 -0.57 8.85 15.05
C ARG A 102 -1.40 7.59 15.35
N TRP A 103 -2.55 7.42 14.72
CA TRP A 103 -3.47 6.31 14.96
C TRP A 103 -3.40 5.21 13.91
N VAL A 104 -2.41 5.24 13.02
CA VAL A 104 -2.26 4.24 11.94
C VAL A 104 -2.25 2.81 12.47
N ALA A 105 -1.57 2.53 13.59
CA ALA A 105 -1.59 1.18 14.16
C ALA A 105 -2.99 0.76 14.65
N LEU A 106 -3.81 1.67 15.18
CA LEU A 106 -5.20 1.36 15.54
C LEU A 106 -6.06 1.09 14.30
N GLN A 107 -5.86 1.87 13.24
CA GLN A 107 -6.52 1.66 11.94
C GLN A 107 -6.16 0.28 11.37
N LEU A 108 -4.88 -0.08 11.35
CA LEU A 108 -4.41 -1.38 10.87
C LEU A 108 -4.94 -2.54 11.72
N LEU A 109 -5.07 -2.37 13.04
CA LEU A 109 -5.71 -3.39 13.89
C LEU A 109 -7.18 -3.60 13.50
N ARG A 110 -7.93 -2.51 13.33
CA ARG A 110 -9.34 -2.58 12.89
C ARG A 110 -9.45 -3.37 11.58
N TYR A 111 -8.52 -3.21 10.66
CA TYR A 111 -8.52 -3.94 9.40
C TYR A 111 -8.23 -5.42 9.55
N GLN A 112 -7.28 -5.78 10.40
CA GLN A 112 -7.01 -7.18 10.72
C GLN A 112 -8.26 -7.86 11.31
N VAL A 113 -8.96 -7.19 12.22
CA VAL A 113 -10.22 -7.70 12.80
C VAL A 113 -11.30 -7.85 11.73
N LEU A 114 -11.56 -6.82 10.91
CA LEU A 114 -12.57 -6.90 9.85
C LEU A 114 -12.26 -7.98 8.81
N SER A 115 -10.98 -8.14 8.46
CA SER A 115 -10.52 -9.20 7.56
C SER A 115 -10.80 -10.59 8.16
N ALA A 116 -10.43 -10.79 9.43
CA ALA A 116 -10.66 -12.03 10.15
C ALA A 116 -12.15 -12.39 10.27
N GLU A 117 -13.00 -11.43 10.61
CA GLU A 117 -14.44 -11.64 10.72
C GLU A 117 -15.07 -12.08 9.41
N ALA A 118 -14.69 -11.43 8.31
CA ALA A 118 -15.20 -11.78 7.00
C ALA A 118 -14.64 -13.11 6.48
N TYR A 119 -13.38 -13.43 6.78
CA TYR A 119 -12.81 -14.74 6.47
C TYR A 119 -13.58 -15.84 7.20
N ARG A 120 -13.82 -15.69 8.51
CA ARG A 120 -14.62 -16.63 9.30
C ARG A 120 -16.02 -16.82 8.74
N LYS A 121 -16.66 -15.73 8.30
CA LYS A 121 -18.01 -15.78 7.69
C LYS A 121 -18.02 -16.54 6.37
N GLN A 122 -16.98 -16.40 5.54
CA GLN A 122 -16.85 -17.08 4.25
C GLN A 122 -16.39 -18.53 4.40
N ASN A 123 -15.68 -18.84 5.48
CA ASN A 123 -15.08 -20.15 5.74
C ASN A 123 -15.56 -20.69 7.10
N PRO A 124 -16.84 -21.10 7.23
CA PRO A 124 -17.42 -21.50 8.52
C PRO A 124 -16.78 -22.76 9.12
N LYS A 125 -16.04 -23.54 8.32
CA LYS A 125 -15.29 -24.73 8.77
C LYS A 125 -13.83 -24.42 9.11
N ALA A 126 -13.35 -23.20 8.86
CA ALA A 126 -11.97 -22.85 9.14
C ALA A 126 -11.69 -22.88 10.64
N LYS A 127 -10.58 -23.54 11.02
CA LYS A 127 -10.11 -23.61 12.40
C LYS A 127 -9.14 -22.48 12.76
N TYR A 128 -8.52 -21.87 11.75
CA TYR A 128 -7.48 -20.86 11.88
C TYR A 128 -7.78 -19.66 10.99
N LEU A 129 -7.21 -18.51 11.32
CA LEU A 129 -7.27 -17.30 10.51
C LEU A 129 -6.02 -17.19 9.62
N PRO A 130 -6.15 -16.69 8.39
CA PRO A 130 -4.99 -16.35 7.58
C PRO A 130 -4.21 -15.18 8.23
N PRO A 131 -2.87 -15.19 8.15
CA PRO A 131 -2.08 -14.07 8.63
C PRO A 131 -2.26 -12.83 7.75
N VAL A 132 -2.12 -11.67 8.38
CA VAL A 132 -2.17 -10.37 7.72
C VAL A 132 -0.82 -9.68 7.92
N TYR A 133 -0.21 -9.21 6.83
CA TYR A 133 1.02 -8.43 6.84
C TYR A 133 0.68 -6.96 6.53
N PRO A 134 0.69 -6.07 7.54
CA PRO A 134 0.36 -4.66 7.33
C PRO A 134 1.57 -3.87 6.82
N ILE A 135 1.37 -3.16 5.70
CA ILE A 135 2.32 -2.28 5.03
C ILE A 135 1.77 -0.87 5.02
N VAL A 136 2.60 0.10 5.40
CA VAL A 136 2.31 1.52 5.25
C VAL A 136 3.27 2.10 4.23
N LEU A 137 2.75 2.55 3.08
CA LEU A 137 3.48 3.40 2.14
C LEU A 137 3.41 4.84 2.63
N TYR A 138 4.56 5.43 2.93
CA TYR A 138 4.63 6.82 3.33
C TYR A 138 5.45 7.65 2.34
N HIS A 139 4.88 8.78 1.88
CA HIS A 139 5.57 9.67 0.95
C HIS A 139 5.55 11.15 1.35
N GLY A 140 5.02 11.48 2.54
CA GLY A 140 4.75 12.86 2.99
C GLY A 140 5.96 13.79 3.12
N GLN A 141 5.70 15.10 3.20
CA GLN A 141 6.74 16.13 3.36
C GLN A 141 7.45 16.11 4.71
N SER A 142 6.78 15.67 5.78
CA SER A 142 7.37 15.62 7.11
C SER A 142 8.16 14.32 7.31
N ARG A 143 8.99 14.27 8.35
CA ARG A 143 9.63 13.00 8.73
C ARG A 143 8.57 12.10 9.37
N TRP A 144 8.59 10.82 9.02
CA TRP A 144 7.79 9.84 9.74
C TRP A 144 8.30 9.71 11.19
N ASN A 145 7.43 10.01 12.15
CA ASN A 145 7.75 10.02 13.58
C ASN A 145 6.79 9.13 14.40
N ILE A 146 6.02 8.26 13.73
CA ILE A 146 5.06 7.37 14.37
C ILE A 146 5.73 6.02 14.63
N ALA A 147 5.57 5.51 15.86
CA ALA A 147 6.08 4.20 16.25
C ALA A 147 5.37 3.10 15.48
N ARG A 148 6.12 2.05 15.12
CA ARG A 148 5.61 0.96 14.26
C ARG A 148 4.86 -0.13 15.03
N ASP A 149 5.11 -0.24 16.32
CA ASP A 149 4.48 -1.22 17.21
C ASP A 149 3.15 -0.69 17.76
N TYR A 150 2.10 -1.51 17.71
CA TYR A 150 0.78 -1.14 18.25
C TYR A 150 0.84 -0.74 19.73
N GLN A 151 1.67 -1.44 20.51
CA GLN A 151 1.83 -1.21 21.94
C GLN A 151 2.28 0.22 22.28
N ALA A 152 2.94 0.91 21.34
CA ALA A 152 3.39 2.28 21.52
C ALA A 152 2.24 3.30 21.66
N LEU A 153 1.01 2.92 21.27
CA LEU A 153 -0.20 3.72 21.48
C LEU A 153 -0.64 3.77 22.95
N ILE A 154 -0.22 2.80 23.77
CA ILE A 154 -0.68 2.62 25.14
C ILE A 154 0.39 3.15 26.09
N ARG A 155 0.08 4.23 26.82
CA ARG A 155 0.99 4.81 27.82
C ARG A 155 0.26 5.26 29.09
N PRO A 156 0.77 4.92 30.29
CA PRO A 156 1.83 3.93 30.52
C PRO A 156 1.36 2.51 30.12
N LEU A 157 2.29 1.63 29.74
CA LEU A 157 2.03 0.20 29.56
C LEU A 157 2.81 -0.58 30.63
N PRO A 158 2.18 -0.92 31.77
CA PRO A 158 2.77 -1.80 32.76
C PRO A 158 3.08 -3.17 32.17
N ALA A 159 4.23 -3.77 32.52
CA ALA A 159 4.65 -5.08 32.01
C ALA A 159 3.61 -6.19 32.27
N ALA A 160 2.89 -6.10 33.40
CA ALA A 160 1.80 -7.01 33.74
C ALA A 160 0.63 -6.98 32.73
N LEU A 161 0.47 -5.89 31.95
CA LEU A 161 -0.59 -5.75 30.96
C LEU A 161 -0.16 -6.12 29.53
N THR A 162 1.15 -6.28 29.27
CA THR A 162 1.68 -6.59 27.93
C THR A 162 1.05 -7.85 27.29
N PRO A 163 0.80 -8.96 28.01
CA PRO A 163 0.18 -10.15 27.40
C PRO A 163 -1.29 -9.98 27.01
N TYR A 164 -1.97 -8.94 27.49
CA TYR A 164 -3.42 -8.74 27.32
C TYR A 164 -3.77 -7.74 26.21
N ILE A 165 -2.77 -7.25 25.47
CA ILE A 165 -2.96 -6.30 24.38
C ILE A 165 -2.49 -6.89 23.04
N PRO A 166 -3.02 -6.42 21.90
CA PRO A 166 -2.53 -6.84 20.59
C PRO A 166 -1.01 -6.63 20.43
N GLN A 167 -0.32 -7.67 19.97
CA GLN A 167 1.11 -7.63 19.67
C GLN A 167 1.31 -7.77 18.16
N PHE A 168 1.49 -6.64 17.49
CA PHE A 168 1.93 -6.61 16.10
C PHE A 168 2.67 -5.31 15.80
N ARG A 169 3.38 -5.31 14.67
CA ARG A 169 4.03 -4.15 14.07
C ARG A 169 3.61 -4.04 12.62
N TYR A 170 3.70 -2.84 12.06
CA TYR A 170 3.54 -2.65 10.62
C TYR A 170 4.88 -2.36 9.95
N ASP A 171 4.98 -2.79 8.70
CA ASP A 171 6.13 -2.49 7.86
C ASP A 171 5.97 -1.10 7.23
N LEU A 172 7.00 -0.27 7.33
CA LEU A 172 6.95 1.10 6.83
C LEU A 172 7.85 1.23 5.63
N HIS A 173 7.23 1.47 4.48
CA HIS A 173 7.93 1.78 3.24
C HIS A 173 7.96 3.32 3.11
N ASP A 174 9.00 3.92 3.70
CA ASP A 174 9.20 5.38 3.65
C ASP A 174 9.88 5.77 2.33
N ILE A 175 9.06 6.12 1.35
CA ILE A 175 9.49 6.64 0.05
C ILE A 175 9.50 8.18 0.01
N SER A 176 9.30 8.86 1.14
CA SER A 176 9.33 10.32 1.21
C SER A 176 10.70 10.90 0.81
N PRO A 177 10.81 12.22 0.57
CA PRO A 177 12.11 12.89 0.40
C PRO A 177 13.08 12.72 1.59
N HIS A 178 12.57 12.34 2.76
CA HIS A 178 13.37 12.08 3.96
C HIS A 178 13.67 10.61 4.19
N GLY A 179 12.98 9.73 3.46
CA GLY A 179 13.15 8.29 3.50
C GLY A 179 14.50 7.87 2.93
N LYS A 180 15.04 6.78 3.47
CA LYS A 180 16.28 6.15 2.99
C LYS A 180 16.02 4.95 2.09
N LEU A 181 14.75 4.66 1.81
CA LEU A 181 14.38 3.50 1.01
C LEU A 181 14.86 3.71 -0.43
N GLU A 182 15.72 2.79 -0.88
CA GLU A 182 16.17 2.71 -2.25
C GLU A 182 15.00 2.34 -3.16
N LEU A 183 14.78 3.10 -4.23
CA LEU A 183 13.66 2.87 -5.14
C LEU A 183 14.04 1.85 -6.22
N LYS A 184 13.73 0.58 -5.94
CA LYS A 184 13.94 -0.59 -6.79
C LYS A 184 12.69 -0.96 -7.59
N GLY A 185 12.86 -1.91 -8.51
CA GLY A 185 11.81 -2.44 -9.36
C GLY A 185 11.99 -2.10 -10.83
N GLU A 186 11.06 -2.60 -11.63
CA GLU A 186 10.90 -2.28 -13.04
C GLU A 186 10.45 -0.83 -13.23
N VAL A 187 10.43 -0.39 -14.49
CA VAL A 187 10.15 1.01 -14.89
C VAL A 187 8.88 1.55 -14.25
N LEU A 188 7.78 0.80 -14.27
CA LEU A 188 6.49 1.21 -13.71
C LEU A 188 6.55 1.44 -12.20
N THR A 189 7.13 0.51 -11.47
CA THR A 189 7.29 0.55 -10.01
C THR A 189 8.16 1.72 -9.58
N ARG A 190 9.29 1.92 -10.27
CA ARG A 190 10.20 3.03 -10.01
C ARG A 190 9.53 4.36 -10.34
N MET A 191 8.83 4.47 -11.48
CA MET A 191 8.11 5.68 -11.89
C MET A 191 7.06 6.07 -10.85
N ALA A 192 6.20 5.14 -10.43
CA ALA A 192 5.14 5.43 -9.45
C ALA A 192 5.72 5.85 -8.09
N SER A 193 6.78 5.15 -7.63
CA SER A 193 7.44 5.48 -6.36
C SER A 193 8.16 6.83 -6.41
N LEU A 194 8.82 7.14 -7.54
CA LEU A 194 9.49 8.43 -7.75
C LEU A 194 8.46 9.55 -7.87
N ALA A 195 7.34 9.35 -8.56
CA ALA A 195 6.27 10.34 -8.66
C ALA A 195 5.74 10.77 -7.29
N LEU A 196 5.46 9.79 -6.41
CA LEU A 196 5.05 10.05 -5.02
C LEU A 196 6.11 10.81 -4.21
N ARG A 197 7.40 10.50 -4.42
CA ARG A 197 8.52 11.18 -3.76
C ARG A 197 8.71 12.61 -4.27
N TYR A 198 8.69 12.78 -5.59
CA TYR A 198 9.01 14.03 -6.28
C TYR A 198 7.88 15.06 -6.24
N ILE A 199 6.67 14.66 -5.87
CA ILE A 199 5.53 15.59 -5.79
C ILE A 199 5.78 16.78 -4.86
N TYR A 200 6.68 16.60 -3.89
CA TYR A 200 7.08 17.64 -2.94
C TYR A 200 8.42 18.31 -3.26
N ASP A 201 9.02 18.01 -4.42
CA ASP A 201 10.23 18.69 -4.88
C ASP A 201 9.96 20.19 -5.10
N LYS A 202 11.01 21.00 -5.00
CA LYS A 202 10.97 22.44 -5.27
C LYS A 202 10.77 22.73 -6.76
N GLN A 203 11.17 21.80 -7.63
CA GLN A 203 11.07 21.90 -9.09
C GLN A 203 10.21 20.75 -9.66
N PRO A 204 8.89 20.72 -9.40
CA PRO A 204 8.03 19.61 -9.79
C PRO A 204 7.96 19.41 -11.31
N LEU A 205 8.01 20.47 -12.12
CA LEU A 205 8.01 20.36 -13.58
C LEU A 205 9.28 19.63 -14.10
N GLN A 206 10.46 19.95 -13.54
CA GLN A 206 11.69 19.26 -13.91
C GLN A 206 11.61 17.76 -13.57
N ARG A 207 11.07 17.43 -12.39
CA ARG A 207 10.86 16.03 -11.97
C ARG A 207 9.83 15.32 -12.84
N LEU A 208 8.79 16.02 -13.28
CA LEU A 208 7.81 15.47 -14.21
C LEU A 208 8.47 15.06 -15.53
N LEU A 209 9.32 15.92 -16.10
CA LEU A 209 10.06 15.63 -17.33
C LEU A 209 10.97 14.40 -17.17
N GLU A 210 11.68 14.28 -16.04
CA GLU A 210 12.50 13.09 -15.72
C GLU A 210 11.65 11.81 -15.71
N LEU A 211 10.41 11.88 -15.19
CA LEU A 211 9.49 10.73 -15.15
C LEU A 211 8.92 10.40 -16.54
N ILE A 212 8.64 11.41 -17.36
CA ILE A 212 8.20 11.22 -18.75
C ILE A 212 9.28 10.48 -19.56
N ASP A 213 10.57 10.82 -19.35
CA ASP A 213 11.67 10.10 -19.98
C ASP A 213 11.77 8.63 -19.54
N LEU A 214 11.39 8.30 -18.31
CA LEU A 214 11.29 6.91 -17.86
C LEU A 214 10.13 6.18 -18.55
N ILE A 215 8.98 6.82 -18.72
CA ILE A 215 7.80 6.25 -19.39
C ILE A 215 8.12 5.82 -20.82
N ARG A 216 9.03 6.51 -21.52
CA ARG A 216 9.50 6.15 -22.87
C ARG A 216 10.15 4.76 -22.94
N GLN A 217 10.54 4.18 -21.80
CA GLN A 217 11.11 2.82 -21.72
C GLN A 217 10.04 1.73 -21.65
N ILE A 218 8.77 2.08 -21.47
CA ILE A 218 7.65 1.13 -21.45
C ILE A 218 7.36 0.69 -22.89
N GLN A 219 7.46 -0.62 -23.13
CA GLN A 219 7.26 -1.20 -24.47
C GLN A 219 5.80 -1.19 -24.91
N ASP A 220 4.87 -1.46 -23.99
CA ASP A 220 3.44 -1.46 -24.29
C ASP A 220 2.90 -0.03 -24.39
N ARG A 221 2.51 0.37 -25.60
CA ARG A 221 2.09 1.74 -25.90
C ARG A 221 0.82 2.14 -25.16
N ALA A 222 -0.13 1.23 -24.98
CA ALA A 222 -1.37 1.51 -24.26
C ALA A 222 -1.07 1.82 -22.80
N THR A 223 -0.28 0.96 -22.15
CA THR A 223 0.20 1.16 -20.77
C THR A 223 0.97 2.46 -20.64
N ALA A 224 1.86 2.78 -21.58
CA ALA A 224 2.63 4.03 -21.54
C ALA A 224 1.73 5.27 -21.57
N VAL A 225 0.70 5.28 -22.42
CA VAL A 225 -0.27 6.39 -22.51
C VAL A 225 -1.09 6.50 -21.22
N ASP A 226 -1.62 5.39 -20.71
CA ASP A 226 -2.41 5.40 -19.48
C ASP A 226 -1.60 5.89 -18.27
N VAL A 227 -0.34 5.47 -18.19
CA VAL A 227 0.59 5.87 -17.14
C VAL A 227 0.94 7.36 -17.27
N LEU A 228 1.18 7.85 -18.48
CA LEU A 228 1.43 9.26 -18.73
C LEU A 228 0.22 10.12 -18.33
N GLU A 229 -0.99 9.74 -18.73
CA GLU A 229 -2.21 10.46 -18.35
C GLU A 229 -2.40 10.50 -16.83
N CYS A 230 -2.18 9.36 -16.16
CA CYS A 230 -2.21 9.25 -14.70
C CYS A 230 -1.21 10.20 -14.04
N LEU A 231 0.03 10.22 -14.54
CA LEU A 231 1.12 11.05 -14.02
C LEU A 231 0.85 12.55 -14.20
N LEU A 232 0.49 12.97 -15.42
CA LEU A 232 0.19 14.38 -15.72
C LEU A 232 -0.96 14.89 -14.87
N ARG A 233 -2.05 14.13 -14.80
CA ARG A 233 -3.21 14.45 -13.94
C ARG A 233 -2.78 14.60 -12.48
N TYR A 234 -1.97 13.68 -11.97
CA TYR A 234 -1.50 13.72 -10.60
C TYR A 234 -0.67 14.97 -10.32
N TYR A 235 0.28 15.31 -11.19
CA TYR A 235 1.13 16.50 -11.01
C TYR A 235 0.33 17.80 -11.06
N VAL A 236 -0.63 17.94 -11.98
CA VAL A 236 -1.51 19.11 -12.06
C VAL A 236 -2.35 19.24 -10.79
N GLN A 237 -2.95 18.14 -10.32
CA GLN A 237 -3.88 18.17 -9.18
C GLN A 237 -3.18 18.25 -7.82
N ALA A 238 -2.02 17.62 -7.65
CA ALA A 238 -1.38 17.48 -6.35
C ALA A 238 -0.31 18.54 -6.06
N THR A 239 0.24 19.20 -7.08
CA THR A 239 1.27 20.23 -6.86
C THR A 239 0.72 21.65 -6.77
N GLU A 240 -0.40 21.93 -7.45
CA GLU A 240 -0.91 23.28 -7.76
C GLU A 240 0.15 24.23 -8.38
N ARG A 241 1.31 23.69 -8.78
CA ARG A 241 2.51 24.40 -9.27
C ARG A 241 2.88 24.00 -10.69
N VAL A 242 2.13 23.09 -11.28
CA VAL A 242 2.21 22.68 -12.68
C VAL A 242 0.84 22.92 -13.28
N SER A 243 0.76 23.81 -14.27
CA SER A 243 -0.49 24.09 -14.98
C SER A 243 -0.82 22.97 -15.97
N GLU A 244 -2.10 22.87 -16.36
CA GLU A 244 -2.53 21.91 -17.39
C GLU A 244 -1.84 22.17 -18.74
N THR A 245 -1.58 23.43 -19.07
CA THR A 245 -0.85 23.80 -20.30
C THR A 245 0.58 23.29 -20.26
N GLU A 246 1.33 23.57 -19.18
CA GLU A 246 2.71 23.07 -19.02
C GLU A 246 2.78 21.55 -19.04
N ALA A 247 1.81 20.87 -18.41
CA ALA A 247 1.73 19.42 -18.42
C ALA A 247 1.43 18.83 -19.81
N ARG A 248 0.69 19.55 -20.67
CA ARG A 248 0.37 19.11 -22.04
C ARG A 248 1.50 19.38 -23.04
N GLU A 249 2.34 20.37 -22.76
CA GLU A 249 3.47 20.77 -23.62
C GLU A 249 4.78 20.05 -23.30
N ALA A 250 4.86 19.38 -22.14
CA ALA A 250 5.96 18.53 -21.68
C ALA A 250 6.08 17.20 -22.47
#